data_AF-L0PEU0-F1
#
_entry.id   AF-L0PEU0-F1
#
_cell.length_a   1.000
_cell.length_b   1.000
_cell.length_c   1.000
_cell.angle_alpha   90.00
_cell.angle_beta   90.00
_cell.angle_gamma   90.00
#
_symmetry.space_group_name_H-M   'P 1'
#
loop_
_entity.id
_entity.type
_entity.pdbx_description
1 polymer ?
#
loop_
_entity_poly.entity_id
_entity_poly.type
_entity_poly.pdbx_seq_one_letter_code
_entity_poly.pdbx_strand_id
1 'polypeptide(L)'
;MAKTTCLKTTECLISEDKTEKWPFNMIHSNIERRSLETIDVFTFDPLDLSYLKRVRKVEGNDRQPKLDVILHSTMGLSLEDLKRKLKEQSIDVDVRIIQVSKYPPLTRSQFCVWNLLWPLHFRINMAKKIKFTDESLLKLKALMNHVWNFANESKEMKIATIIVDSNLNIITECCDSRLLSKNPLQHSIINCITKVNQKCKIKGTLISLLFSYQ
;
A
#
# COMPACT_ATOMS: atom_id res chain seq x y z
N MET A 1 -13.31 44.99 0.70
CA MET A 1 -12.66 43.97 1.56
C MET A 1 -13.72 42.91 1.83
N ALA A 2 -13.59 41.61 1.61
CA ALA A 2 -12.45 40.74 1.33
C ALA A 2 -12.85 39.70 0.24
N LYS A 3 -11.93 39.36 -0.66
CA LYS A 3 -12.08 38.21 -1.56
C LYS A 3 -11.60 36.98 -0.81
N THR A 4 -12.53 36.09 -0.46
CA THR A 4 -12.21 34.77 0.09
C THR A 4 -11.67 33.90 -1.04
N THR A 5 -10.35 33.83 -1.17
CA THR A 5 -9.68 32.88 -2.04
C THR A 5 -9.86 31.47 -1.46
N CYS A 6 -10.73 30.70 -2.11
CA CYS A 6 -10.89 29.27 -1.84
C CYS A 6 -9.56 28.56 -2.13
N LEU A 7 -8.92 28.05 -1.08
CA LEU A 7 -7.73 27.21 -1.17
C LEU A 7 -8.10 25.98 -2.01
N LYS A 8 -7.60 25.93 -3.25
CA LYS A 8 -7.66 24.73 -4.08
C LYS A 8 -6.98 23.61 -3.31
N THR A 9 -7.78 22.65 -2.86
CA THR A 9 -7.30 21.40 -2.30
C THR A 9 -6.58 20.69 -3.44
N THR A 10 -5.26 20.60 -3.34
CA THR A 10 -4.45 19.75 -4.22
C THR A 10 -4.84 18.31 -3.93
N GLU A 11 -5.81 17.80 -4.70
CA GLU A 11 -6.08 16.37 -4.75
C GLU A 11 -4.82 15.66 -5.24
N CYS A 12 -4.56 14.49 -4.65
CA CYS A 12 -3.42 13.66 -5.02
C CYS A 12 -3.61 13.23 -6.47
N LEU A 13 -2.90 13.89 -7.40
CA LEU A 13 -2.90 13.55 -8.82
C LEU A 13 -2.24 12.18 -8.98
N ILE A 14 -3.06 11.14 -9.00
CA ILE A 14 -2.64 9.86 -9.55
C ILE A 14 -2.47 10.09 -11.04
N SER A 15 -1.29 9.73 -11.57
CA SER A 15 -1.00 9.77 -13.01
C SER A 15 -2.14 9.11 -13.79
N GLU A 16 -2.67 9.80 -14.81
CA GLU A 16 -3.75 9.30 -15.68
C GLU A 16 -3.40 7.92 -16.27
N ASP A 17 -2.12 7.60 -16.46
CA ASP A 17 -1.60 6.29 -16.90
C ASP A 17 -1.93 5.09 -15.99
N LYS A 18 -2.37 5.30 -14.74
CA LYS A 18 -2.79 4.19 -13.85
C LYS A 18 -4.26 3.79 -14.04
N THR A 19 -4.97 4.42 -14.98
CA THR A 19 -6.39 4.13 -15.23
C THR A 19 -6.63 2.93 -16.15
N GLU A 20 -5.63 2.46 -16.90
CA GLU A 20 -5.82 1.43 -17.95
C GLU A 20 -5.86 -0.02 -17.45
N LYS A 21 -5.35 -0.33 -16.26
CA LYS A 21 -5.54 -1.64 -15.61
C LYS A 21 -6.14 -1.44 -14.24
N TRP A 22 -7.47 -1.44 -14.20
CA TRP A 22 -8.21 -1.43 -12.95
C TRP A 22 -7.78 -2.64 -12.09
N PRO A 23 -7.14 -2.41 -10.93
CA PRO A 23 -6.72 -3.52 -10.10
C PRO A 23 -7.91 -3.98 -9.28
N PHE A 24 -8.42 -5.16 -9.62
CA PHE A 24 -9.49 -5.81 -8.87
C PHE A 24 -8.95 -6.94 -8.01
N ASN A 25 -9.59 -7.18 -6.88
CA ASN A 25 -9.41 -8.39 -6.10
C ASN A 25 -10.65 -9.28 -6.29
N MET A 26 -10.42 -10.58 -6.32
CA MET A 26 -11.48 -11.58 -6.28
C MET A 26 -11.70 -12.00 -4.82
N ILE A 27 -12.94 -11.99 -4.38
CA ILE A 27 -13.33 -12.37 -3.01
C ILE A 27 -14.40 -13.42 -3.03
N HIS A 28 -14.41 -14.28 -2.02
CA HIS A 28 -15.47 -15.22 -1.74
C HIS A 28 -16.62 -14.48 -1.05
N SER A 29 -17.83 -14.72 -1.52
CA SER A 29 -19.07 -14.09 -1.07
C SER A 29 -20.20 -15.10 -1.01
N ASN A 30 -21.23 -14.81 -0.23
CA ASN A 30 -22.42 -15.64 -0.16
C ASN A 30 -23.70 -14.80 -0.03
N ILE A 31 -24.80 -15.29 -0.60
CA ILE A 31 -26.11 -14.63 -0.56
C ILE A 31 -27.03 -15.38 0.44
N GLU A 32 -27.47 -14.70 1.48
CA GLU A 32 -28.32 -15.26 2.54
C GLU A 32 -29.65 -14.53 2.73
N ARG A 33 -30.61 -15.25 3.33
CA ARG A 33 -31.90 -14.73 3.78
C ARG A 33 -31.91 -14.65 5.31
N ARG A 34 -31.60 -13.45 5.84
CA ARG A 34 -31.94 -12.92 7.18
C ARG A 34 -31.60 -13.70 8.46
N SER A 35 -30.97 -14.86 8.44
CA SER A 35 -30.54 -15.59 9.64
C SER A 35 -29.06 -15.34 9.97
N LEU A 36 -28.64 -14.08 10.03
CA LEU A 36 -27.27 -13.76 10.45
C LEU A 36 -27.20 -13.71 11.98
N GLU A 37 -26.86 -14.84 12.60
CA GLU A 37 -25.92 -14.77 13.72
C GLU A 37 -24.58 -14.36 13.10
N THR A 38 -23.99 -13.25 13.54
CA THR A 38 -22.64 -12.86 13.13
C THR A 38 -21.65 -13.86 13.70
N ILE A 39 -21.48 -14.98 13.01
CA ILE A 39 -20.37 -15.88 13.26
C ILE A 39 -19.16 -15.25 12.60
N ASP A 40 -18.24 -14.75 13.41
CA ASP A 40 -16.93 -14.29 12.95
C ASP A 40 -16.12 -15.53 12.52
N VAL A 41 -16.36 -16.06 11.31
CA VAL A 41 -15.62 -17.20 10.72
C VAL A 41 -14.20 -16.75 10.28
N PHE A 42 -13.77 -15.54 10.66
CA PHE A 42 -12.65 -14.88 10.02
C PHE A 42 -11.32 -15.37 10.59
N THR A 43 -10.63 -16.15 9.77
CA THR A 43 -9.19 -16.32 9.87
C THR A 43 -8.46 -15.06 9.43
N PHE A 44 -7.19 -14.93 9.81
CA PHE A 44 -6.29 -13.89 9.32
C PHE A 44 -6.30 -13.84 7.78
N ASP A 45 -6.85 -12.76 7.21
CA ASP A 45 -6.80 -12.50 5.76
C ASP A 45 -5.49 -11.74 5.46
N PRO A 46 -4.68 -12.19 4.49
CA PRO A 46 -3.48 -11.46 4.08
C PRO A 46 -3.78 -10.08 3.48
N LEU A 47 -5.03 -9.80 3.09
CA LEU A 47 -5.47 -8.51 2.57
C LEU A 47 -6.31 -7.74 3.58
N ASP A 48 -6.00 -6.45 3.74
CA ASP A 48 -6.84 -5.53 4.48
C ASP A 48 -8.09 -5.16 3.67
N LEU A 49 -9.22 -5.80 3.98
CA LEU A 49 -10.53 -5.54 3.37
C LEU A 49 -11.41 -4.58 4.21
N SER A 50 -10.85 -3.90 5.21
CA SER A 50 -11.61 -3.04 6.14
C SER A 50 -12.33 -1.86 5.48
N TYR A 51 -11.91 -1.48 4.27
CA TYR A 51 -12.52 -0.41 3.49
C TYR A 51 -13.80 -0.85 2.73
N LEU A 52 -14.06 -2.15 2.63
CA LEU A 52 -15.30 -2.69 2.05
C LEU A 52 -16.35 -2.84 3.15
N LYS A 53 -17.61 -2.49 2.84
CA LYS A 53 -18.72 -2.89 3.70
C LYS A 53 -18.93 -4.39 3.54
N ARG A 54 -18.88 -5.16 4.63
CA ARG A 54 -18.97 -6.63 4.52
C ARG A 54 -20.29 -7.15 3.99
N VAL A 55 -21.37 -6.37 4.14
CA VAL A 55 -22.73 -6.77 3.75
C VAL A 55 -23.30 -5.75 2.76
N ARG A 56 -23.88 -6.26 1.67
CA ARG A 56 -24.68 -5.51 0.70
C ARG A 56 -26.09 -6.08 0.65
N LYS A 57 -27.09 -5.21 0.60
CA LYS A 57 -28.46 -5.62 0.27
C LYS A 57 -28.57 -5.88 -1.23
N VAL A 58 -29.06 -7.06 -1.60
CA VAL A 58 -29.37 -7.42 -2.99
C VAL A 58 -30.88 -7.39 -3.15
N GLU A 59 -31.34 -6.65 -4.14
CA GLU A 59 -32.75 -6.64 -4.54
C GLU A 59 -33.04 -7.96 -5.25
N GLY A 60 -33.93 -8.76 -4.66
CA GLY A 60 -34.48 -9.94 -5.32
C GLY A 60 -35.87 -9.63 -5.85
N ASN A 61 -36.29 -10.36 -6.88
CA ASN A 61 -37.70 -10.37 -7.34
C ASN A 61 -38.66 -10.89 -6.25
N ASP A 62 -38.14 -11.53 -5.20
CA ASP A 62 -38.89 -11.99 -4.04
C ASP A 62 -39.19 -10.84 -3.08
N ARG A 63 -40.38 -10.84 -2.43
CA ARG A 63 -40.79 -9.86 -1.40
C ARG A 63 -39.88 -9.78 -0.16
N GLN A 64 -38.80 -10.55 -0.10
CA GLN A 64 -37.86 -10.59 1.01
C GLN A 64 -36.46 -10.14 0.58
N PRO A 65 -35.81 -9.24 1.35
CA PRO A 65 -34.48 -8.74 1.00
C PRO A 65 -33.43 -9.84 1.20
N LYS A 66 -32.57 -10.03 0.19
CA LYS A 66 -31.40 -10.92 0.25
C LYS A 66 -30.17 -10.09 0.64
N LEU A 67 -29.25 -10.68 1.38
CA LEU A 67 -27.99 -10.06 1.79
C LEU A 67 -26.84 -10.79 1.13
N ASP A 68 -25.86 -10.04 0.62
CA ASP A 68 -24.64 -10.55 0.00
C ASP A 68 -23.47 -10.17 0.89
N VAL A 69 -22.74 -11.18 1.37
CA VAL A 69 -21.76 -11.07 2.47
C VAL A 69 -20.39 -11.48 1.97
N ILE A 70 -19.36 -10.68 2.29
CA ILE A 70 -17.96 -11.02 2.06
C ILE A 70 -17.49 -12.04 3.10
N LEU A 71 -16.94 -13.15 2.64
CA LEU A 71 -16.40 -14.21 3.48
C LEU A 71 -14.86 -14.10 3.62
N HIS A 72 -14.13 -14.11 2.50
CA HIS A 72 -12.66 -14.15 2.53
C HIS A 72 -12.02 -13.75 1.18
N SER A 73 -10.78 -13.27 1.20
CA SER A 73 -9.96 -13.12 -0.01
C SER A 73 -9.59 -14.44 -0.66
N THR A 74 -9.58 -14.48 -2.00
CA THR A 74 -9.06 -15.61 -2.79
C THR A 74 -7.54 -15.81 -2.66
N MET A 75 -6.80 -14.80 -2.19
CA MET A 75 -5.34 -14.91 -1.97
C MET A 75 -4.97 -15.67 -0.71
N GLY A 76 -5.85 -15.68 0.30
CA GLY A 76 -5.56 -16.35 1.56
C GLY A 76 -6.11 -17.77 1.64
N LEU A 77 -7.26 -18.04 1.02
CA LEU A 77 -7.90 -19.38 1.04
C LEU A 77 -8.45 -19.75 -0.34
N SER A 78 -8.20 -21.00 -0.75
CA SER A 78 -8.85 -21.60 -1.90
C SER A 78 -10.36 -21.78 -1.64
N LEU A 79 -11.15 -21.94 -2.71
CA LEU A 79 -12.59 -22.16 -2.59
C LEU A 79 -12.89 -23.47 -1.84
N GLU A 80 -12.11 -24.51 -2.12
CA GLU A 80 -12.23 -25.84 -1.54
C GLU A 80 -11.92 -25.81 -0.04
N ASP A 81 -10.86 -25.12 0.36
CA ASP A 81 -10.47 -24.99 1.77
C ASP A 81 -11.49 -24.14 2.55
N LEU A 82 -12.02 -23.08 1.94
CA LEU A 82 -13.07 -22.27 2.57
C LEU A 82 -14.35 -23.09 2.76
N LYS A 83 -14.79 -23.84 1.73
CA LYS A 83 -15.95 -24.74 1.84
C LYS A 83 -15.74 -25.81 2.90
N ARG A 84 -14.53 -26.36 3.01
CA ARG A 84 -14.18 -27.33 4.07
C ARG A 84 -14.33 -26.70 5.47
N LYS A 85 -13.75 -25.51 5.69
CA LYS A 85 -13.87 -24.78 6.97
C LYS A 85 -15.32 -24.41 7.32
N LEU A 86 -16.11 -24.00 6.34
CA LEU A 86 -17.53 -23.71 6.56
C LEU A 86 -18.30 -24.96 6.96
N LYS A 87 -18.03 -26.11 6.32
CA LYS A 87 -18.61 -27.40 6.70
C LYS A 87 -18.19 -27.86 8.09
N GLU A 88 -16.93 -27.66 8.49
CA GLU A 88 -16.46 -27.93 9.86
C GLU A 88 -17.26 -27.15 10.92
N GLN A 89 -17.74 -25.96 10.56
CA GLN A 89 -18.61 -25.13 11.39
C GLN A 89 -20.10 -25.40 11.19
N SER A 90 -20.47 -26.45 10.44
CA SER A 90 -21.86 -26.80 10.07
C SER A 90 -22.60 -25.70 9.30
N ILE A 91 -21.88 -24.86 8.55
CA ILE A 91 -22.44 -23.80 7.69
C ILE A 91 -22.46 -24.30 6.25
N ASP A 92 -23.65 -24.58 5.72
CA ASP A 92 -23.85 -24.97 4.31
C ASP A 92 -24.30 -23.77 3.47
N VAL A 93 -23.35 -23.16 2.77
CA VAL A 93 -23.55 -21.92 2.01
C VAL A 93 -22.98 -22.01 0.60
N ASP A 94 -23.71 -21.45 -0.37
CA ASP A 94 -23.26 -21.32 -1.76
C ASP A 94 -22.22 -20.18 -1.89
N VAL A 95 -20.94 -20.54 -1.91
CA VAL A 95 -19.83 -19.58 -2.04
C VAL A 95 -19.59 -19.22 -3.50
N ARG A 96 -19.56 -17.91 -3.79
CA ARG A 96 -19.33 -17.32 -5.11
C ARG A 96 -18.14 -16.38 -5.10
N ILE A 97 -17.48 -16.25 -6.25
CA ILE A 97 -16.36 -15.33 -6.41
C ILE A 97 -16.88 -14.01 -7.02
N ILE A 98 -16.68 -12.90 -6.32
CA ILE A 98 -17.06 -11.55 -6.76
C ILE A 98 -15.81 -10.69 -6.90
N GLN A 99 -15.86 -9.76 -7.85
CA GLN A 99 -14.83 -8.78 -8.11
C GLN A 99 -15.07 -7.51 -7.29
N VAL A 100 -14.05 -7.07 -6.54
CA VAL A 100 -14.07 -5.83 -5.75
C VAL A 100 -12.84 -4.96 -6.03
N SER A 101 -12.87 -3.69 -5.63
CA SER A 101 -11.70 -2.82 -5.78
C SER A 101 -10.53 -3.35 -4.95
N LYS A 102 -9.32 -3.36 -5.51
CA LYS A 102 -8.12 -3.83 -4.79
C LYS A 102 -7.65 -2.88 -3.68
N TYR A 103 -7.96 -1.60 -3.82
CA TYR A 103 -7.51 -0.55 -2.93
C TYR A 103 -8.69 0.27 -2.39
N PRO A 104 -8.54 0.90 -1.22
CA PRO A 104 -9.49 1.90 -0.74
C PRO A 104 -9.49 3.13 -1.65
N PRO A 105 -10.66 3.77 -1.88
CA PRO A 105 -10.75 4.97 -2.70
C PRO A 105 -10.01 6.14 -2.02
N LEU A 106 -9.16 6.82 -2.77
CA LEU A 106 -8.41 8.00 -2.30
C LEU A 106 -9.16 9.30 -2.58
N THR A 107 -9.90 9.36 -3.69
CA THR A 107 -10.71 10.53 -4.07
C THR A 107 -12.20 10.24 -4.02
N ARG A 108 -13.02 11.30 -3.97
CA ARG A 108 -14.48 11.16 -4.01
C ARG A 108 -14.95 10.59 -5.35
N SER A 109 -14.32 10.97 -6.45
CA SER A 109 -14.61 10.44 -7.79
C SER A 109 -14.34 8.94 -7.85
N GLN A 110 -13.20 8.46 -7.32
CA GLN A 110 -12.92 7.02 -7.20
C GLN A 110 -13.96 6.30 -6.36
N PHE A 111 -14.34 6.88 -5.21
CA PHE A 111 -15.38 6.30 -4.38
C PHE A 111 -16.70 6.13 -5.15
N CYS A 112 -17.17 7.16 -5.85
CA CYS A 112 -18.43 7.08 -6.60
C CYS A 112 -18.39 5.97 -7.65
N VAL A 113 -17.29 5.86 -8.39
CA VAL A 113 -17.13 4.85 -9.44
C VAL A 113 -17.00 3.45 -8.85
N TRP A 114 -16.21 3.26 -7.80
CA TRP A 114 -15.93 1.93 -7.24
C TRP A 114 -17.06 1.41 -6.35
N ASN A 115 -17.85 2.31 -5.75
CA ASN A 115 -19.01 1.93 -4.95
C ASN A 115 -20.11 1.24 -5.76
N LEU A 116 -20.04 1.32 -7.10
CA LEU A 116 -20.91 0.55 -8.01
C LEU A 116 -20.58 -0.95 -8.01
N LEU A 117 -19.31 -1.32 -7.82
CA LEU A 117 -18.87 -2.71 -7.80
C LEU A 117 -19.25 -3.38 -6.48
N TRP A 118 -18.83 -2.74 -5.39
CA TRP A 118 -19.13 -3.17 -4.03
C TRP A 118 -19.23 -1.95 -3.11
N PRO A 119 -20.13 -1.93 -2.12
CA PRO A 119 -20.26 -0.81 -1.21
C PRO A 119 -18.97 -0.58 -0.40
N LEU A 120 -18.47 0.66 -0.41
CA LEU A 120 -17.22 1.04 0.24
C LEU A 120 -17.46 1.95 1.45
N HIS A 121 -16.49 2.00 2.35
CA HIS A 121 -16.32 3.09 3.30
C HIS A 121 -15.44 4.18 2.70
N PHE A 122 -15.99 5.38 2.51
CA PHE A 122 -15.15 6.53 2.18
C PHE A 122 -14.56 7.12 3.46
N ARG A 123 -13.26 6.93 3.66
CA ARG A 123 -12.51 7.55 4.76
C ARG A 123 -11.38 8.38 4.15
N ILE A 124 -11.42 9.70 4.38
CA ILE A 124 -10.31 10.57 4.02
C ILE A 124 -9.14 10.19 4.92
N ASN A 125 -8.07 9.66 4.35
CA ASN A 125 -6.88 9.29 5.11
C ASN A 125 -6.15 10.58 5.55
N MET A 126 -6.52 11.09 6.72
CA MET A 126 -5.91 12.28 7.31
C MET A 126 -4.43 12.05 7.67
N ALA A 127 -4.02 10.81 7.91
CA ALA A 127 -2.63 10.45 8.20
C ALA A 127 -1.71 10.54 6.97
N LYS A 128 -2.26 10.44 5.75
CA LYS A 128 -1.50 10.63 4.49
C LYS A 128 -1.27 12.10 4.13
N LYS A 129 -1.85 13.06 4.87
CA LYS A 129 -1.44 14.46 4.75
C LYS A 129 -0.10 14.62 5.46
N ILE A 130 0.97 14.24 4.78
CA ILE A 130 2.33 14.57 5.20
C ILE A 130 2.38 16.10 5.25
N LYS A 131 2.34 16.66 6.46
CA LYS A 131 2.56 18.08 6.68
C LYS A 131 4.06 18.26 6.79
N PHE A 132 4.69 18.70 5.70
CA PHE A 132 6.07 19.16 5.78
C PHE A 132 6.10 20.40 6.67
N THR A 133 6.80 20.32 7.79
CA THR A 133 7.12 21.49 8.61
C THR A 133 8.21 22.31 7.92
N ASP A 134 8.32 23.61 8.23
CA ASP A 134 9.38 24.45 7.69
C ASP A 134 10.77 23.90 8.03
N GLU A 135 10.93 23.29 9.21
CA GLU A 135 12.14 22.59 9.62
C GLU A 135 12.45 21.39 8.70
N SER A 136 11.43 20.58 8.37
CA SER A 136 11.59 19.44 7.46
C SER A 136 11.97 19.90 6.05
N LEU A 137 11.39 21.01 5.58
CA LEU A 137 11.72 21.61 4.29
C LEU A 137 13.15 22.15 4.25
N LEU A 138 13.61 22.78 5.33
CA LEU A 138 15.00 23.24 5.45
C LEU A 138 15.98 22.07 5.42
N LYS A 139 15.71 21.00 6.17
CA LYS A 139 16.51 19.76 6.14
C LYS A 139 16.54 19.15 4.74
N LEU A 140 15.39 19.06 4.07
CA LEU A 140 15.32 18.53 2.70
C LEU A 140 16.13 19.37 1.71
N LYS A 141 16.06 20.71 1.80
CA LYS A 141 16.88 21.60 0.96
C LYS A 141 18.37 21.41 1.22
N ALA A 142 18.78 21.29 2.49
CA ALA A 142 20.17 21.02 2.85
C ALA A 142 20.66 19.69 2.27
N LEU A 143 19.84 18.63 2.36
CA LEU A 143 20.14 17.34 1.74
C LEU A 143 20.27 17.44 0.22
N MET A 144 19.36 18.14 -0.45
CA MET A 144 19.43 18.33 -1.91
C MET A 144 20.70 19.07 -2.34
N ASN A 145 21.07 20.14 -1.62
CA ASN A 145 22.31 20.87 -1.87
C ASN A 145 23.54 19.99 -1.62
N HIS A 146 23.51 19.17 -0.56
CA HIS A 146 24.56 18.20 -0.26
C HIS A 146 24.75 17.20 -1.39
N VAL A 147 23.67 16.59 -1.90
CA VAL A 147 23.75 15.66 -3.06
C VAL A 147 24.30 16.35 -4.29
N TRP A 148 23.87 17.60 -4.54
CA TRP A 148 24.31 18.38 -5.68
C TRP A 148 25.82 18.65 -5.63
N ASN A 149 26.34 19.05 -4.47
CA ASN A 149 27.76 19.29 -4.28
C ASN A 149 28.55 17.99 -4.39
N PHE A 150 28.09 16.92 -3.74
CA PHE A 150 28.73 15.60 -3.80
C PHE A 150 28.78 15.05 -5.23
N ALA A 151 27.74 15.26 -6.03
CA ALA A 151 27.73 14.90 -7.44
C ALA A 151 28.75 15.71 -8.26
N ASN A 152 28.94 17.00 -7.95
CA ASN A 152 29.88 17.87 -8.64
C ASN A 152 31.34 17.62 -8.28
N GLU A 153 31.61 17.09 -7.08
CA GLU A 153 32.94 16.65 -6.65
C GLU A 153 33.38 15.35 -7.32
N SER A 154 32.44 14.59 -7.90
CA SER A 154 32.73 13.38 -8.66
C SER A 154 33.56 13.69 -9.90
N LYS A 155 34.70 13.00 -10.05
CA LYS A 155 35.57 13.07 -11.23
C LYS A 155 35.02 12.27 -12.43
N GLU A 156 33.95 11.50 -12.22
CA GLU A 156 33.33 10.66 -13.26
C GLU A 156 32.07 11.33 -13.81
N MET A 157 30.90 10.72 -13.55
CA MET A 157 29.60 11.26 -13.87
C MET A 157 29.09 12.09 -12.69
N LYS A 158 28.50 13.23 -13.01
CA LYS A 158 27.86 14.14 -12.05
C LYS A 158 26.47 13.64 -11.64
N ILE A 159 26.42 12.40 -11.17
CA ILE A 159 25.21 11.72 -10.72
C ILE A 159 25.51 11.12 -9.35
N ALA A 160 24.76 11.53 -8.35
CA ALA A 160 24.86 11.00 -7.00
C ALA A 160 23.48 10.61 -6.45
N THR A 161 23.50 9.72 -5.47
CA THR A 161 22.31 9.30 -4.74
C THR A 161 22.65 9.26 -3.27
N ILE A 162 21.72 9.70 -2.43
CA ILE A 162 21.77 9.52 -0.99
C ILE A 162 20.54 8.72 -0.55
N ILE A 163 20.70 7.92 0.49
CA ILE A 163 19.60 7.25 1.17
C ILE A 163 19.55 7.79 2.59
N VAL A 164 18.38 8.26 3.01
CA VAL A 164 18.14 8.85 4.33
C VAL A 164 17.16 8.02 5.14
N ASP A 165 17.22 8.15 6.47
CA ASP A 165 16.25 7.56 7.39
C ASP A 165 14.94 8.39 7.48
N SER A 166 14.00 7.94 8.30
CA SER A 166 12.73 8.66 8.56
C SER A 166 12.93 10.02 9.22
N ASN A 167 14.08 10.26 9.84
CA ASN A 167 14.45 11.50 10.51
C ASN A 167 15.30 12.42 9.60
N LEU A 168 15.45 12.07 8.32
CA LEU A 168 16.23 12.79 7.31
C LEU A 168 17.76 12.78 7.56
N ASN A 169 18.28 11.79 8.28
CA ASN A 169 19.72 11.58 8.42
C ASN A 169 20.27 10.71 7.29
N ILE A 170 21.45 11.03 6.78
CA ILE A 170 22.09 10.27 5.69
C ILE A 170 22.58 8.92 6.22
N ILE A 171 22.03 7.84 5.66
CA ILE A 171 22.49 6.46 5.91
C ILE A 171 23.69 6.15 5.02
N THR A 172 23.61 6.51 3.73
CA THR A 172 24.69 6.32 2.77
C THR A 172 24.57 7.30 1.60
N GLU A 173 25.68 7.50 0.92
CA GLU A 173 25.80 8.26 -0.32
C GLU A 173 26.78 7.58 -1.28
N CYS A 174 26.47 7.67 -2.57
CA CYS A 174 27.29 7.13 -3.65
C CYS A 174 27.17 7.98 -4.91
N CYS A 175 28.28 8.10 -5.62
CA CYS A 175 28.30 8.55 -7.00
C CYS A 175 28.15 7.36 -7.95
N ASP A 176 27.82 7.70 -9.19
CA ASP A 176 27.80 6.77 -10.30
C ASP A 176 29.23 6.44 -10.73
N SER A 177 29.54 5.15 -10.82
CA SER A 177 30.90 4.63 -11.06
C SER A 177 31.01 3.84 -12.36
N ARG A 178 30.06 4.01 -13.30
CA ARG A 178 30.02 3.24 -14.55
C ARG A 178 31.28 3.41 -15.40
N LEU A 179 31.89 4.60 -15.41
CA LEU A 179 33.07 4.90 -16.22
C LEU A 179 34.33 4.25 -15.63
N LEU A 180 34.54 4.37 -14.32
CA LEU A 180 35.70 3.80 -13.64
C LEU A 180 35.63 2.26 -13.58
N SER A 181 34.47 1.72 -13.23
CA SER A 181 34.29 0.28 -13.09
C SER A 181 34.17 -0.47 -14.41
N LYS A 182 33.94 0.25 -15.52
CA LYS A 182 33.57 -0.30 -16.84
C LYS A 182 32.37 -1.25 -16.76
N ASN A 183 31.50 -1.06 -15.77
CA ASN A 183 30.29 -1.85 -15.58
C ASN A 183 29.06 -0.95 -15.71
N PRO A 184 28.20 -1.15 -16.74
CA PRO A 184 27.05 -0.29 -16.98
C PRO A 184 25.99 -0.36 -15.87
N LEU A 185 26.00 -1.37 -15.00
CA LEU A 185 25.03 -1.52 -13.92
C LEU A 185 25.42 -0.76 -12.64
N GLN A 186 26.64 -0.20 -12.55
CA GLN A 186 27.12 0.51 -11.36
C GLN A 186 26.63 1.96 -11.26
N HIS A 187 25.30 2.11 -11.30
CA HIS A 187 24.64 3.39 -11.07
C HIS A 187 24.73 3.82 -9.60
N SER A 188 24.70 5.12 -9.34
CA SER A 188 24.73 5.70 -7.99
C SER A 188 23.71 5.07 -7.02
N ILE A 189 22.50 4.78 -7.52
CA ILE A 189 21.43 4.15 -6.72
C ILE A 189 21.74 2.69 -6.36
N ILE A 190 22.27 1.91 -7.30
CA ILE A 190 22.64 0.51 -7.09
C ILE A 190 23.81 0.42 -6.11
N ASN A 191 24.79 1.31 -6.28
CA ASN A 191 25.92 1.45 -5.37
C ASN A 191 25.43 1.77 -3.95
N CYS A 192 24.47 2.70 -3.80
CA CYS A 192 23.84 3.02 -2.51
C CYS A 192 23.14 1.82 -1.89
N ILE A 193 22.28 1.12 -2.63
CA ILE A 193 21.57 -0.06 -2.14
C ILE A 193 22.56 -1.13 -1.66
N THR A 194 23.63 -1.35 -2.42
CA THR A 194 24.69 -2.30 -2.07
C THR A 194 25.39 -1.90 -0.76
N LYS A 195 25.74 -0.61 -0.60
CA LYS A 195 26.31 -0.10 0.66
C LYS A 195 25.36 -0.21 1.84
N VAL A 196 24.05 0.06 1.66
CA VAL A 196 23.05 -0.15 2.72
C VAL A 196 23.00 -1.61 3.14
N ASN A 197 22.95 -2.53 2.17
CA ASN A 197 22.94 -3.97 2.46
C ASN A 197 24.19 -4.40 3.25
N GLN A 198 25.38 -3.90 2.89
CA GLN A 198 26.61 -4.15 3.63
C GLN A 198 26.52 -3.62 5.07
N LYS A 199 26.05 -2.38 5.29
CA LYS A 199 25.85 -1.81 6.63
C LYS A 199 24.84 -2.61 7.46
N CYS A 200 23.75 -3.06 6.86
CA CYS A 200 22.74 -3.87 7.53
C CYS A 200 23.26 -5.26 7.91
N LYS A 201 24.05 -5.90 7.03
CA LYS A 201 24.72 -7.18 7.36
C LYS A 201 25.65 -7.04 8.55
N ILE A 202 26.48 -6.00 8.59
CA ILE A 202 27.38 -5.75 9.72
C ILE A 202 26.60 -5.58 11.03
N LYS A 203 25.49 -4.82 11.01
CA LYS A 203 24.61 -4.68 12.19
C LYS A 203 23.94 -5.99 12.59
N GLY A 204 23.45 -6.77 11.61
CA GLY A 204 22.87 -8.09 11.86
C GLY A 204 23.87 -9.08 12.48
N THR A 205 25.11 -9.08 11.99
CA THR A 205 26.21 -9.90 12.54
C THR A 205 26.62 -9.45 13.94
N LEU A 206 26.65 -8.14 14.22
CA LEU A 206 26.89 -7.61 15.57
C LEU A 206 25.79 -8.00 16.56
N ILE A 207 24.53 -7.97 16.10
CA ILE A 207 23.40 -8.41 16.91
C ILE A 207 23.47 -9.93 17.16
N SER A 208 23.80 -10.74 16.15
CA SER A 208 23.94 -12.20 16.35
C SER A 208 25.14 -12.57 17.23
N LEU A 209 26.24 -11.81 17.20
CA LEU A 209 27.39 -11.96 18.11
C LEU A 209 27.04 -11.57 19.55
N LEU A 210 26.23 -10.52 19.76
CA LEU A 210 25.75 -10.13 21.09
C LEU A 210 24.81 -11.17 21.72
N PHE A 211 24.05 -11.91 20.90
CA PHE A 211 23.18 -13.00 21.36
C PHE A 211 23.87 -14.36 21.49
N SER A 212 25.14 -14.50 21.10
CA SER A 212 25.92 -15.73 21.27
C SER A 212 26.93 -15.68 22.42
N TYR A 213 26.89 -14.61 23.22
CA TYR A 213 27.68 -14.42 24.44
C TYR A 213 26.84 -14.38 25.74
N GLN A 214 25.61 -14.91 25.70
CA GLN A 214 24.80 -15.23 26.89
C GLN A 214 24.61 -16.74 26.99
#